data_AF-A0A2V6AWZ4-F1
#
_entry.id   AF-A0A2V6AWZ4-F1
#
_cell.length_a   1.000
_cell.length_b   1.000
_cell.length_c   1.000
_cell.angle_alpha   90.00
_cell.angle_beta   90.00
_cell.angle_gamma   90.00
#
_symmetry.space_group_name_H-M   'P 1'
#
loop_
_entity.id
_entity.type
_entity.pdbx_description
1 polymer ?
#
loop_
_entity_poly.entity_id
_entity_poly.type
_entity_poly.pdbx_seq_one_letter_code
_entity_poly.pdbx_strand_id
1 'polypeptide(L)'
;MSDDFSEALDKALRIALDAVQRQQAIDLAAYAANTSRSLEATRAGNAAGTEALRAVTLLNGGAAVALLAFIGHLASIGAPQSAIRVLREPLTWFVVGAFLAVAASAITYFAQGFTIRSLKHEFDSLDEEKPKEKRENARRRMGRSKLGFGIVNSFAVVFGVMALCAFVGGGCKAYRAFDERIGPSITERATIY
;
A
#
# COMPACT_ATOMS: atom_id res chain seq x y z
N MET A 1 -17.50 -38.35 -58.81
CA MET A 1 -17.62 -36.87 -58.95
C MET A 1 -18.49 -36.25 -57.86
N SER A 2 -19.62 -36.86 -57.46
CA SER A 2 -20.39 -36.42 -56.29
C SER A 2 -19.69 -36.70 -54.95
N ASP A 3 -18.98 -37.84 -54.83
CA ASP A 3 -18.25 -38.23 -53.60
C ASP A 3 -17.04 -37.33 -53.33
N ASP A 4 -16.18 -37.08 -54.32
CA ASP A 4 -15.01 -36.20 -54.16
C ASP A 4 -15.37 -34.78 -53.73
N PHE A 5 -16.51 -34.25 -54.20
CA PHE A 5 -16.98 -32.92 -53.83
C PHE A 5 -17.50 -32.88 -52.39
N SER A 6 -18.22 -33.92 -51.96
CA SER A 6 -18.70 -34.06 -50.57
C SER A 6 -17.51 -34.17 -49.59
N GLU A 7 -16.49 -34.95 -49.95
CA GLU A 7 -15.28 -35.11 -49.15
C GLU A 7 -14.47 -33.82 -49.05
N ALA A 8 -14.34 -33.07 -50.16
CA ALA A 8 -13.68 -31.77 -50.16
C ALA A 8 -14.43 -30.73 -49.30
N LEU A 9 -15.77 -30.75 -49.32
CA LEU A 9 -16.61 -29.88 -48.52
C LEU A 9 -16.50 -30.18 -47.02
N ASP A 10 -16.54 -31.46 -46.63
CA ASP A 10 -16.38 -31.86 -45.22
C ASP A 10 -14.99 -31.50 -44.69
N LYS A 11 -13.95 -31.70 -45.50
CA LYS A 11 -12.57 -31.33 -45.15
C LYS A 11 -12.43 -29.81 -44.95
N ALA A 12 -13.02 -29.01 -45.82
CA ALA A 12 -13.01 -27.55 -45.68
C ALA A 12 -13.80 -27.08 -44.45
N LEU A 13 -14.94 -27.70 -44.16
CA LEU A 13 -15.76 -27.43 -42.98
C LEU A 13 -15.00 -27.73 -41.69
N ARG A 14 -14.30 -28.86 -41.63
CA ARG A 14 -13.48 -29.26 -40.46
C ARG A 14 -12.31 -28.30 -40.24
N ILE A 15 -11.63 -27.88 -41.30
CA ILE A 15 -10.55 -26.87 -41.20
C ILE A 15 -11.11 -25.54 -40.67
N ALA A 16 -12.26 -25.09 -41.16
CA ALA A 16 -12.89 -23.85 -40.69
C ALA A 16 -13.32 -23.95 -39.22
N LEU A 17 -13.91 -25.09 -38.82
CA LEU A 17 -14.30 -25.33 -37.44
C LEU A 17 -13.08 -25.35 -36.50
N ASP A 18 -12.01 -26.04 -36.88
CA ASP A 18 -10.76 -26.10 -36.11
C ASP A 18 -10.12 -24.72 -35.99
N ALA A 19 -10.16 -23.90 -37.04
CA ALA A 19 -9.64 -22.53 -37.02
C ALA A 19 -10.42 -21.65 -36.03
N VAL A 20 -11.75 -21.76 -36.01
CA VAL A 20 -12.62 -21.02 -35.06
C VAL A 20 -12.35 -21.48 -33.61
N GLN A 21 -12.21 -22.79 -33.37
CA GLN A 21 -11.91 -23.31 -32.04
C GLN A 21 -10.53 -22.86 -31.53
N ARG A 22 -9.52 -22.84 -32.40
CA ARG A 22 -8.19 -22.32 -32.06
C ARG A 22 -8.25 -20.85 -31.69
N GLN A 23 -9.01 -20.05 -32.43
CA GLN A 23 -9.17 -18.64 -32.13
C GLN A 23 -9.80 -18.42 -30.75
N GLN A 24 -10.86 -19.16 -30.44
CA GLN A 24 -11.49 -19.10 -29.12
C GLN A 24 -10.53 -19.52 -28.00
N ALA A 25 -9.73 -20.57 -28.21
CA ALA A 25 -8.75 -21.02 -27.23
C ALA A 25 -7.65 -19.98 -27.00
N ILE A 26 -7.19 -19.30 -28.06
CA ILE A 26 -6.20 -18.21 -27.99
C ILE A 26 -6.78 -17.03 -27.20
N ASP A 27 -8.01 -16.61 -27.50
CA ASP A 27 -8.64 -15.46 -26.86
C ASP A 27 -8.90 -15.74 -25.37
N LEU A 28 -9.35 -16.96 -25.03
CA LEU A 28 -9.53 -17.38 -23.64
C LEU A 28 -8.19 -17.42 -22.88
N ALA A 29 -7.14 -17.96 -23.51
CA ALA A 29 -5.80 -17.99 -22.94
C ALA A 29 -5.22 -16.58 -22.74
N ALA A 30 -5.44 -15.68 -23.70
CA ALA A 30 -5.02 -14.28 -23.61
C ALA A 30 -5.76 -13.54 -22.49
N TYR A 31 -7.06 -13.75 -22.35
CA TYR A 31 -7.87 -13.16 -21.28
C TYR A 31 -7.44 -13.67 -19.89
N ALA A 32 -7.23 -14.99 -19.76
CA ALA A 32 -6.74 -15.60 -18.53
C ALA A 32 -5.34 -15.06 -18.17
N ALA A 33 -4.42 -15.00 -19.13
CA ALA A 33 -3.08 -14.47 -18.91
C ALA A 33 -3.07 -12.99 -18.54
N ASN A 34 -3.96 -12.17 -19.11
CA ASN A 34 -4.06 -10.74 -18.77
C ASN A 34 -4.67 -10.53 -17.38
N THR A 35 -5.66 -11.34 -17.02
CA THR A 35 -6.28 -11.30 -15.69
C THR A 35 -5.28 -11.70 -14.61
N SER A 36 -4.55 -12.80 -14.80
CA SER A 36 -3.52 -13.26 -13.86
C SER A 36 -2.42 -12.20 -13.69
N ARG A 37 -1.91 -11.63 -14.79
CA ARG A 37 -0.92 -10.55 -14.74
C ARG A 37 -1.40 -9.33 -13.97
N SER A 38 -2.64 -8.90 -14.18
CA SER A 38 -3.21 -7.74 -13.48
C SER A 38 -3.34 -7.98 -11.97
N LEU A 39 -3.73 -9.20 -11.59
CA LEU A 39 -3.82 -9.61 -10.18
C LEU A 39 -2.44 -9.71 -9.53
N GLU A 40 -1.46 -10.29 -10.22
CA GLU A 40 -0.07 -10.37 -9.76
C GLU A 40 0.54 -8.99 -9.58
N ALA A 41 0.38 -8.10 -10.55
CA ALA A 41 0.84 -6.71 -10.46
C ALA A 41 0.22 -5.98 -9.26
N THR A 42 -1.08 -6.15 -9.04
CA THR A 42 -1.78 -5.54 -7.90
C THR A 42 -1.30 -6.11 -6.56
N ARG A 43 -1.10 -7.43 -6.47
CA ARG A 43 -0.57 -8.09 -5.28
C ARG A 43 0.86 -7.65 -4.97
N ALA A 44 1.71 -7.58 -5.99
CA ALA A 44 3.08 -7.10 -5.86
C ALA A 44 3.12 -5.64 -5.41
N GLY A 45 2.30 -4.77 -6.00
CA GLY A 45 2.18 -3.36 -5.60
C GLY A 45 1.71 -3.21 -4.15
N ASN A 46 0.72 -3.98 -3.72
CA ASN A 46 0.26 -3.97 -2.33
C ASN A 46 1.33 -4.47 -1.36
N ALA A 47 2.04 -5.55 -1.70
CA ALA A 47 3.11 -6.08 -0.87
C ALA A 47 4.24 -5.06 -0.69
N ALA A 48 4.69 -4.44 -1.79
CA ALA A 48 5.68 -3.38 -1.77
C ALA A 48 5.21 -2.16 -0.94
N GLY A 49 3.95 -1.75 -1.10
CA GLY A 49 3.35 -0.64 -0.33
C GLY A 49 3.30 -0.93 1.17
N THR A 50 2.91 -2.15 1.57
CA THR A 50 2.90 -2.53 2.99
C THR A 50 4.30 -2.57 3.59
N GLU A 51 5.29 -3.03 2.83
CA GLU A 51 6.68 -3.07 3.30
C GLU A 51 7.26 -1.65 3.42
N ALA A 52 6.94 -0.76 2.49
CA ALA A 52 7.31 0.65 2.58
C ALA A 52 6.71 1.32 3.84
N LEU A 53 5.43 1.09 4.14
CA LEU A 53 4.80 1.64 5.34
C LEU A 53 5.43 1.10 6.64
N ARG A 54 5.83 -0.18 6.68
CA ARG A 54 6.58 -0.76 7.80
C ARG A 54 7.92 -0.09 7.97
N ALA A 55 8.67 0.10 6.88
CA ALA A 55 9.96 0.80 6.91
C ALA A 55 9.80 2.24 7.45
N VAL A 56 8.80 2.99 6.97
CA VAL A 56 8.52 4.36 7.46
C VAL A 56 8.11 4.38 8.93
N THR A 57 7.34 3.38 9.37
CA THR A 57 6.96 3.21 10.78
C THR A 57 8.20 2.97 11.66
N LEU A 58 9.10 2.07 11.23
CA LEU A 58 10.34 1.76 11.93
C LEU A 58 11.29 2.96 11.97
N LEU A 59 11.41 3.71 10.88
CA LEU A 59 12.25 4.92 10.84
C LEU A 59 11.76 5.98 11.83
N ASN A 60 10.47 6.31 11.79
CA ASN A 60 9.89 7.30 12.70
C ASN A 60 9.90 6.81 14.16
N GLY A 61 9.49 5.56 14.40
CA GLY A 61 9.50 4.97 15.73
C GLY A 61 10.90 4.84 16.32
N GLY A 62 11.86 4.39 15.53
CA GLY A 62 13.26 4.28 15.92
C GLY A 62 13.89 5.64 16.24
N ALA A 63 13.63 6.66 15.42
CA ALA A 63 14.07 8.02 15.69
C ALA A 63 13.44 8.60 16.98
N ALA A 64 12.15 8.33 17.21
CA ALA A 64 11.47 8.74 18.44
C ALA A 64 12.08 8.08 19.69
N VAL A 65 12.32 6.76 19.64
CA VAL A 65 12.94 6.03 20.75
C VAL A 65 14.37 6.49 20.99
N ALA A 66 15.16 6.73 19.95
CA ALA A 66 16.52 7.27 20.06
C ALA A 66 16.53 8.65 20.72
N LEU A 67 15.64 9.56 20.31
CA LEU A 67 15.49 10.87 20.95
C LEU A 67 15.03 10.74 22.40
N LEU A 68 14.10 9.84 22.70
CA LEU A 68 13.61 9.64 24.06
C LEU A 68 14.71 9.10 24.99
N ALA A 69 15.53 8.17 24.49
CA ALA A 69 16.72 7.68 25.20
C ALA A 69 17.73 8.81 25.46
N PHE A 70 17.99 9.65 24.46
CA PHE A 70 18.88 10.79 24.61
C PHE A 70 18.33 11.84 25.60
N ILE A 71 17.04 12.14 25.55
CA ILE A 71 16.36 13.01 26.52
C ILE A 71 16.47 12.44 27.92
N GLY A 72 16.25 11.13 28.08
CA GLY A 72 16.40 10.44 29.37
C GLY A 72 17.83 10.55 29.91
N HIS A 73 18.83 10.40 29.05
CA HIS A 73 20.22 10.62 29.41
C HIS A 73 20.49 12.05 29.86
N LEU A 74 20.02 13.06 29.10
CA LEU A 74 20.14 14.48 29.48
C LEU A 74 19.49 14.77 30.84
N ALA A 75 18.31 14.19 31.10
CA ALA A 75 17.66 14.32 32.40
C ALA A 75 18.48 13.68 33.52
N SER A 76 19.14 12.54 33.28
CA SER A 76 19.96 11.84 34.28
C SER A 76 21.21 12.61 34.69
N ILE A 77 21.81 13.37 33.78
CA ILE A 77 23.01 14.18 34.04
C ILE A 77 22.69 15.59 34.56
N GLY A 78 21.41 15.88 34.86
CA GLY A 78 20.99 17.20 35.35
C GLY A 78 21.13 18.31 34.32
N ALA A 79 20.98 18.01 33.01
CA ALA A 79 21.03 19.02 31.96
C ALA A 79 19.94 20.09 32.15
N PRO A 80 20.19 21.34 31.72
CA PRO A 80 19.22 22.41 31.88
C PRO A 80 17.91 22.08 31.14
N GLN A 81 16.77 22.40 31.75
CA GLN A 81 15.45 22.15 31.16
C GLN A 81 15.26 22.78 29.78
N SER A 82 16.00 23.86 29.47
CA SER A 82 16.00 24.48 28.14
C SER A 82 16.52 23.53 27.05
N ALA A 83 17.56 22.74 27.33
CA ALA A 83 18.10 21.75 26.38
C ALA A 83 17.10 20.61 26.12
N ILE A 84 16.41 20.14 27.17
CA ILE A 84 15.40 19.09 27.07
C ILE A 84 14.14 19.59 26.31
N ARG A 85 13.69 20.82 26.57
CA ARG A 85 12.50 21.39 25.93
C ARG A 85 12.66 21.54 24.42
N VAL A 86 13.86 21.83 23.94
CA VAL A 86 14.14 21.99 22.51
C VAL A 86 13.96 20.67 21.73
N LEU A 87 14.20 19.52 22.37
CA LEU A 87 14.03 18.20 21.74
C LEU A 87 12.58 17.70 21.71
N ARG A 88 11.67 18.37 22.44
CA ARG A 88 10.24 18.04 22.42
C ARG A 88 9.66 18.17 21.01
N GLU A 89 10.01 19.22 20.29
CA GLU A 89 9.46 19.48 18.97
C GLU A 89 9.80 18.36 17.97
N PRO A 90 11.08 18.01 17.72
CA PRO A 90 11.41 16.90 16.82
C PRO A 90 10.83 15.56 17.30
N LEU A 91 10.78 15.30 18.61
CA LEU A 91 10.15 14.09 19.15
C LEU A 91 8.66 13.99 18.77
N THR A 92 7.90 15.09 18.86
CA THR A 92 6.49 15.11 18.45
C THR A 92 6.30 14.81 16.96
N TRP A 93 7.19 15.33 16.10
CA TRP A 93 7.15 15.05 14.66
C TRP A 93 7.34 13.57 14.35
N PHE A 94 8.32 12.91 14.99
CA PHE A 94 8.54 11.48 14.79
C PHE A 94 7.39 10.62 15.32
N VAL A 95 6.81 10.96 16.47
CA VAL A 95 5.65 10.22 17.02
C VAL A 95 4.43 10.36 16.11
N VAL A 96 4.15 11.57 15.61
CA VAL A 96 3.05 11.82 14.66
C VAL A 96 3.29 11.09 13.34
N GLY A 97 4.52 11.12 12.82
CA GLY A 97 4.91 10.38 11.62
C GLY A 97 4.73 8.86 11.77
N ALA A 98 5.13 8.29 12.91
CA ALA A 98 4.93 6.87 13.21
C ALA A 98 3.43 6.53 13.29
N PHE A 99 2.63 7.36 13.96
CA PHE A 99 1.19 7.17 14.08
C PHE A 99 0.48 7.21 12.71
N LEU A 100 0.83 8.18 11.85
CA LEU A 100 0.29 8.28 10.49
C LEU A 100 0.65 7.05 9.63
N ALA A 101 1.87 6.54 9.73
CA ALA A 101 2.31 5.35 9.01
C ALA A 101 1.56 4.08 9.46
N VAL A 102 1.32 3.95 10.77
CA VAL A 102 0.50 2.85 11.32
C VAL A 102 -0.96 3.00 10.89
N ALA A 103 -1.53 4.20 10.92
CA ALA A 103 -2.89 4.45 10.47
C ALA A 103 -3.07 4.13 8.98
N ALA A 104 -2.11 4.54 8.13
CA ALA A 104 -2.09 4.17 6.71
C ALA A 104 -2.04 2.65 6.52
N SER A 105 -1.23 1.95 7.32
CA SER A 105 -1.14 0.49 7.29
C SER A 105 -2.47 -0.17 7.69
N ALA A 106 -3.09 0.31 8.77
CA ALA A 106 -4.38 -0.19 9.23
C ALA A 106 -5.48 0.00 8.17
N ILE A 107 -5.57 1.19 7.57
CA ILE A 107 -6.52 1.49 6.48
C ILE A 107 -6.29 0.53 5.30
N THR A 108 -5.04 0.31 4.93
CA THR A 108 -4.67 -0.62 3.85
C THR A 108 -5.11 -2.05 4.15
N TYR A 109 -4.89 -2.54 5.38
CA TYR A 109 -5.34 -3.86 5.80
C TYR A 109 -6.88 -3.98 5.82
N PHE A 110 -7.59 -2.97 6.33
CA PHE A 110 -9.05 -2.96 6.31
C PHE A 110 -9.60 -2.95 4.88
N ALA A 111 -9.00 -2.17 3.98
CA ALA A 111 -9.37 -2.14 2.56
C ALA A 111 -9.21 -3.53 1.92
N GLN A 112 -8.07 -4.20 2.14
CA GLN A 112 -7.83 -5.56 1.64
C GLN A 112 -8.81 -6.59 2.21
N GLY A 113 -9.11 -6.54 3.51
CA GLY A 113 -10.07 -7.44 4.15
C GLY A 113 -11.49 -7.28 3.59
N PHE A 114 -11.91 -6.05 3.27
CA PHE A 114 -13.17 -5.79 2.59
C PHE A 114 -13.16 -6.30 1.13
N THR A 115 -12.06 -6.14 0.40
CA THR A 115 -11.91 -6.65 -0.96
C THR A 115 -12.06 -8.16 -1.03
N ILE A 116 -11.39 -8.90 -0.13
CA ILE A 116 -11.47 -10.37 -0.08
C ILE A 116 -12.91 -10.83 0.21
N ARG A 117 -13.62 -10.15 1.14
CA ARG A 117 -15.04 -10.43 1.40
C ARG A 117 -15.93 -10.14 0.19
N SER A 118 -15.68 -9.03 -0.52
CA SER A 118 -16.44 -8.69 -1.73
C SER A 118 -16.23 -9.69 -2.86
N LEU A 119 -15.01 -10.21 -3.04
CA LEU A 119 -14.74 -11.26 -4.03
C LEU A 119 -15.39 -12.59 -3.65
N LYS A 120 -15.39 -12.96 -2.36
CA LYS A 120 -16.01 -14.21 -1.90
C LYS A 120 -17.52 -14.23 -2.19
N HIS A 121 -18.20 -13.10 -1.99
CA HIS A 121 -19.62 -12.97 -2.32
C HIS A 121 -19.89 -13.00 -3.84
N GLU A 122 -18.91 -12.61 -4.67
CA GLU A 122 -19.01 -12.70 -6.12
C GLU A 122 -18.86 -14.15 -6.59
N PHE A 123 -17.89 -14.89 -6.05
CA PHE A 123 -17.68 -16.31 -6.38
C PHE A 123 -18.86 -17.19 -5.95
N ASP A 124 -19.38 -17.00 -4.73
CA ASP A 124 -20.62 -17.68 -4.26
C ASP A 124 -21.82 -17.38 -5.18
N SER A 125 -21.84 -16.22 -5.84
CA SER A 125 -22.93 -15.85 -6.76
C SER A 125 -22.78 -16.38 -8.20
N LEU A 126 -21.65 -17.01 -8.52
CA LEU A 126 -21.42 -17.70 -9.79
C LEU A 126 -21.79 -19.18 -9.72
N ASP A 127 -21.75 -19.78 -8.52
CA ASP A 127 -22.20 -21.14 -8.26
C ASP A 127 -23.74 -21.23 -8.14
N GLU A 128 -24.43 -20.13 -7.84
CA GLU A 128 -25.89 -20.04 -7.90
C GLU A 128 -26.36 -19.36 -9.20
N GLU A 129 -27.07 -20.13 -10.03
CA GLU A 129 -27.78 -19.72 -11.25
C GLU A 129 -28.84 -18.62 -10.97
N LYS A 130 -28.41 -17.38 -10.67
CA LYS A 130 -29.32 -16.28 -10.32
C LYS A 130 -29.79 -15.50 -11.55
N PRO A 131 -31.07 -15.08 -11.58
CA PRO A 131 -31.68 -14.38 -12.72
C PRO A 131 -30.94 -13.07 -13.05
N LYS A 132 -30.87 -12.76 -14.35
CA LYS A 132 -30.08 -11.65 -14.95
C LYS A 132 -30.31 -10.28 -14.27
N GLU A 133 -31.48 -10.05 -13.68
CA GLU A 133 -31.84 -8.83 -12.95
C GLU A 133 -31.02 -8.61 -11.67
N LYS A 134 -30.71 -9.68 -10.92
CA LYS A 134 -29.85 -9.59 -9.72
C LYS A 134 -28.39 -9.32 -10.07
N ARG A 135 -27.92 -9.79 -11.25
CA ARG A 135 -26.58 -9.50 -11.79
C ARG A 135 -26.40 -8.02 -12.13
N GLU A 136 -27.42 -7.35 -12.69
CA GLU A 136 -27.35 -5.92 -12.98
C GLU A 136 -27.26 -5.08 -11.69
N ASN A 137 -28.09 -5.40 -10.70
CA ASN A 137 -28.06 -4.72 -9.41
C ASN A 137 -26.77 -4.99 -8.62
N ALA A 138 -26.22 -6.21 -8.70
CA ALA A 138 -24.90 -6.54 -8.14
C ALA A 138 -23.77 -5.75 -8.81
N ARG A 139 -23.82 -5.59 -10.15
CA ARG A 139 -22.85 -4.81 -10.93
C ARG A 139 -22.91 -3.32 -10.58
N ARG A 140 -24.10 -2.74 -10.37
CA ARG A 140 -24.27 -1.36 -9.88
C ARG A 140 -23.74 -1.18 -8.45
N ARG A 141 -23.97 -2.16 -7.57
CA ARG A 141 -23.44 -2.17 -6.19
C ARG A 141 -21.91 -2.25 -6.17
N MET A 142 -21.33 -3.01 -7.09
CA MET A 142 -19.88 -3.15 -7.26
C MET A 142 -19.22 -1.88 -7.80
N GLY A 143 -19.88 -1.12 -8.68
CA GLY A 143 -19.40 0.21 -9.10
C GLY A 143 -19.25 1.19 -7.92
N ARG A 144 -20.22 1.18 -7.00
CA ARG A 144 -20.15 1.98 -5.75
C ARG A 144 -19.06 1.50 -4.79
N SER A 145 -18.85 0.19 -4.68
CA SER A 145 -17.78 -0.41 -3.86
C SER A 145 -16.37 -0.08 -4.39
N LYS A 146 -16.18 -0.17 -5.71
CA LYS A 146 -14.91 0.20 -6.37
C LYS A 146 -14.57 1.68 -6.22
N LEU A 147 -15.58 2.56 -6.27
CA LEU A 147 -15.39 4.00 -6.05
C LEU A 147 -14.99 4.33 -4.60
N GLY A 148 -15.63 3.68 -3.62
CA GLY A 148 -15.25 3.80 -2.21
C GLY A 148 -13.84 3.30 -1.93
N PHE A 149 -13.42 2.22 -2.58
CA PHE A 149 -12.07 1.65 -2.46
C PHE A 149 -10.97 2.61 -2.97
N GLY A 150 -11.20 3.29 -4.09
CA GLY A 150 -10.25 4.28 -4.63
C GLY A 150 -10.01 5.46 -3.66
N ILE A 151 -11.07 5.91 -2.98
CA ILE A 151 -11.00 6.98 -2.00
C ILE A 151 -10.18 6.54 -0.77
N VAL A 152 -10.45 5.34 -0.23
CA VAL A 152 -9.75 4.80 0.94
C VAL A 152 -8.25 4.60 0.66
N ASN A 153 -7.91 4.09 -0.52
CA ASN A 153 -6.51 3.91 -0.92
C ASN A 153 -5.79 5.27 -1.10
N SER A 154 -6.50 6.29 -1.59
CA SER A 154 -5.96 7.65 -1.71
C SER A 154 -5.60 8.23 -0.33
N PHE A 155 -6.44 8.01 0.69
CA PHE A 155 -6.14 8.42 2.06
C PHE A 155 -4.89 7.72 2.64
N ALA A 156 -4.73 6.42 2.39
CA ALA A 156 -3.56 5.67 2.84
C ALA A 156 -2.26 6.22 2.23
N VAL A 157 -2.27 6.56 0.94
CA VAL A 157 -1.12 7.18 0.25
C VAL A 157 -0.82 8.55 0.84
N VAL A 158 -1.84 9.39 1.05
CA VAL A 158 -1.66 10.74 1.64
C VAL A 158 -1.06 10.65 3.05
N PHE A 159 -1.54 9.73 3.88
CA PHE A 159 -0.98 9.51 5.22
C PHE A 159 0.46 8.98 5.18
N GLY A 160 0.78 8.08 4.25
CA GLY A 160 2.14 7.60 4.04
C GLY A 160 3.10 8.72 3.63
N VAL A 161 2.69 9.59 2.71
CA VAL A 161 3.47 10.76 2.28
C VAL A 161 3.65 11.76 3.43
N MET A 162 2.59 12.06 4.19
CA MET A 162 2.70 12.93 5.36
C MET A 162 3.63 12.36 6.43
N ALA A 163 3.65 11.04 6.63
CA ALA A 163 4.58 10.39 7.55
C ALA A 163 6.06 10.54 7.10
N LEU A 164 6.33 10.47 5.80
CA LEU A 164 7.66 10.75 5.24
C LEU A 164 8.06 12.22 5.42
N CYS A 165 7.15 13.16 5.14
CA CYS A 165 7.39 14.58 5.37
C CYS A 165 7.66 14.87 6.85
N ALA A 166 6.93 14.21 7.75
CA ALA A 166 7.15 14.33 9.19
C ALA A 166 8.52 13.81 9.62
N PHE A 167 9.00 12.72 9.02
CA PHE A 167 10.35 12.19 9.26
C PHE A 167 11.44 13.19 8.84
N VAL A 168 11.35 13.73 7.62
CA VAL A 168 12.31 14.72 7.13
C VAL A 168 12.26 16.00 7.97
N GLY A 169 11.07 16.52 8.25
CA GLY A 169 10.88 17.71 9.08
C GLY A 169 11.38 17.52 10.51
N GLY A 170 11.09 16.37 11.13
CA GLY A 170 11.59 15.99 12.45
C GLY A 170 13.12 15.90 12.47
N GLY A 171 13.73 15.30 11.44
CA GLY A 171 15.18 15.22 11.27
C GLY A 171 15.85 16.59 11.17
N CYS A 172 15.32 17.49 10.33
CA CYS A 172 15.84 18.85 10.21
C CYS A 172 15.74 19.64 11.53
N LYS A 173 14.62 19.52 12.25
CA LYS A 173 14.46 20.20 13.54
C LYS A 173 15.36 19.62 14.63
N ALA A 174 15.54 18.29 14.63
CA ALA A 174 16.49 17.64 15.53
C ALA A 174 17.91 18.14 15.25
N TYR A 175 18.33 18.15 14.00
CA TYR A 175 19.67 18.64 13.61
C TYR A 175 19.91 20.08 14.06
N ARG A 176 18.96 20.99 13.79
CA ARG A 176 19.06 22.40 14.23
C ARG A 176 19.07 22.55 15.75
N ALA A 177 18.26 21.76 16.46
CA ALA A 177 18.26 21.73 17.92
C ALA A 177 19.64 21.35 18.49
N PHE A 178 20.32 20.39 17.85
CA PHE A 178 21.66 20.00 18.24
C PHE A 178 22.68 21.08 17.92
N ASP A 179 22.69 21.59 16.69
CA ASP A 179 23.68 22.55 16.21
C ASP A 179 23.60 23.92 16.91
N GLU A 180 22.40 24.48 17.05
CA GLU A 180 22.22 25.85 17.57
C GLU A 180 22.34 25.94 19.10
N ARG A 181 22.09 24.86 19.86
CA ARG A 181 21.88 24.94 21.32
C ARG A 181 22.62 23.91 22.16
N ILE A 182 22.76 22.67 21.68
CA ILE A 182 23.36 21.57 22.46
C ILE A 182 24.86 21.45 22.16
N GLY A 183 25.28 21.57 20.90
CA GLY A 183 26.69 21.50 20.48
C GLY A 183 27.60 22.52 21.17
N PRO A 184 27.23 23.81 21.21
CA PRO A 184 28.07 24.84 21.83
C PRO A 184 28.26 24.63 23.35
N SER A 185 27.20 24.21 24.05
CA SER A 185 27.22 24.05 25.52
C SER A 185 28.00 22.81 26.00
N ILE A 186 28.10 21.76 25.17
CA ILE A 186 28.97 20.60 25.46
C ILE A 186 30.44 20.95 25.20
N THR A 187 30.73 21.69 24.13
CA THR A 187 32.09 22.08 23.76
C THR A 187 32.69 23.04 24.80
N GLU A 188 31.91 24.00 25.30
CA GLU A 188 32.35 24.93 26.36
C GLU A 188 32.70 24.21 27.67
N ARG A 189 31.93 23.17 28.06
CA ARG A 189 32.27 22.33 29.23
C ARG A 189 33.49 21.45 29.03
N ALA A 190 33.79 21.02 27.80
CA ALA A 190 34.96 20.19 27.48
C ALA A 190 36.27 20.99 27.47
N THR A 191 36.21 22.32 27.41
CA THR A 191 37.41 23.19 27.36
C THR A 191 37.83 23.70 28.76
N ILE A 192 37.02 23.46 29.79
CA ILE A 192 37.26 23.92 31.17
C ILE A 192 37.96 22.82 32.01
N TYR A 193 38.24 21.65 31.44
CA TYR A 193 39.06 20.59 32.01
C TYR A 193 40.34 20.42 31.19
#